data_AF-A0A5C5URP7-F1
#
_entry.id   AF-A0A5C5URP7-F1
#
_cell.length_a   1.000
_cell.length_b   1.000
_cell.length_c   1.000
_cell.angle_alpha   90.00
_cell.angle_beta   90.00
_cell.angle_gamma   90.00
#
_symmetry.space_group_name_H-M   'P 1'
#
loop_
_entity.id
_entity.type
_entity.pdbx_description
1 polymer ?
#
loop_
_entity_poly.entity_id
_entity_poly.type
_entity_poly.pdbx_seq_one_letter_code
_entity_poly.pdbx_strand_id
1 'polypeptide(L)' 'MKIGFVVNDVMTEEPVYTTTRLAMRAVKMGHQSFYLGVGDFIYSTDGSIQAHVRSANGGSYESLH' A
#
# COMPACT_ATOMS: atom_id res chain seq x y z
N MET A 1 0.03 -6.24 -11.89
CA MET A 1 -0.39 -4.82 -11.97
C MET A 1 0.22 -4.05 -10.80
N LYS A 2 0.30 -2.72 -10.88
CA LYS A 2 0.64 -1.86 -9.73
C LYS A 2 -0.65 -1.45 -9.02
N ILE A 3 -0.75 -1.65 -7.72
CA ILE A 3 -1.93 -1.34 -6.91
C ILE A 3 -1.51 -0.48 -5.72
N GLY A 4 -2.10 0.70 -5.58
CA GLY A 4 -1.90 1.58 -4.42
C GLY A 4 -3.02 1.44 -3.41
N PHE A 5 -2.67 1.17 -2.16
CA PHE A 5 -3.60 1.10 -1.03
C PHE A 5 -3.45 2.35 -0.18
N VAL A 6 -4.49 3.19 -0.17
CA VAL A 6 -4.52 4.44 0.60
C VAL A 6 -5.13 4.17 1.96
N VAL A 7 -4.42 4.58 3.01
CA VAL A 7 -4.83 4.46 4.41
C VAL A 7 -4.71 5.81 5.12
N ASN A 8 -5.23 5.92 6.35
CA ASN A 8 -5.10 7.17 7.10
C ASN A 8 -3.64 7.43 7.53
N ASP A 9 -3.02 6.46 8.20
CA ASP A 9 -1.62 6.52 8.61
C ASP A 9 -0.97 5.15 8.46
N VAL A 10 -0.01 5.05 7.54
CA VAL A 10 0.71 3.81 7.24
C VAL A 10 1.40 3.22 8.46
N MET A 11 1.85 4.04 9.40
CA MET A 11 2.58 3.58 10.58
C MET A 11 1.68 2.94 11.64
N THR A 12 0.36 3.10 11.51
CA THR A 12 -0.64 2.56 12.45
C THR A 12 -1.35 1.31 11.94
N GLU A 13 -1.00 0.85 10.74
CA GLU A 13 -1.69 -0.25 10.08
C GLU A 13 -1.27 -1.61 10.63
N GLU A 14 -2.26 -2.45 10.88
CA GLU A 14 -2.05 -3.79 11.40
C GLU A 14 -2.28 -4.87 10.33
N PRO A 15 -1.62 -6.05 10.44
CA PRO A 15 -1.85 -7.17 9.53
C PRO A 15 -3.29 -7.70 9.53
N VAL A 16 -4.07 -7.42 10.58
CA VAL A 16 -5.47 -7.84 10.69
C VAL A 16 -6.41 -6.93 9.92
N TYR A 17 -6.01 -5.69 9.62
CA TYR A 17 -6.86 -4.75 8.89
C TYR A 17 -7.10 -5.21 7.45
N THR A 18 -8.32 -4.97 6.99
CA THR A 18 -8.78 -5.42 5.67
C THR A 18 -7.89 -4.90 4.55
N THR A 19 -7.47 -3.62 4.62
CA THR A 19 -6.60 -3.00 3.61
C THR A 19 -5.24 -3.71 3.55
N THR A 20 -4.64 -4.01 4.70
CA THR A 20 -3.37 -4.74 4.78
C THR A 20 -3.51 -6.15 4.23
N ARG A 21 -4.59 -6.85 4.59
CA ARG A 21 -4.88 -8.21 4.07
C ARG A 21 -5.07 -8.21 2.56
N LEU A 22 -5.77 -7.23 2.01
CA LEU A 22 -5.94 -7.09 0.56
C LEU A 22 -4.60 -6.83 -0.14
N ALA A 23 -3.76 -5.96 0.41
CA ALA A 23 -2.44 -5.69 -0.14
C ALA A 23 -1.53 -6.93 -0.14
N MET A 24 -1.53 -7.68 0.96
CA MET A 24 -0.81 -8.95 1.07
C MET A 24 -1.35 -10.00 0.09
N ARG A 25 -2.68 -10.08 -0.07
CA ARG A 25 -3.30 -10.99 -1.05
C ARG A 25 -2.93 -10.62 -2.48
N ALA A 26 -2.92 -9.32 -2.81
CA ALA A 26 -2.48 -8.83 -4.11
C ALA A 26 -1.03 -9.20 -4.41
N VAL A 27 -0.12 -9.09 -3.43
CA VAL A 27 1.26 -9.57 -3.57
C VAL A 27 1.29 -11.08 -3.86
N LYS A 28 0.52 -11.89 -3.12
CA LYS A 28 0.40 -13.35 -3.37
C LYS A 28 -0.14 -13.68 -4.77
N MET A 29 -0.88 -12.76 -5.39
CA MET A 29 -1.40 -12.90 -6.76
C MET A 29 -0.42 -12.36 -7.82
N GLY A 30 0.82 -12.01 -7.44
CA GLY A 30 1.85 -11.49 -8.36
C GLY A 30 1.66 -10.01 -8.72
N HIS A 31 0.89 -9.26 -7.94
CA HIS A 31 0.78 -7.81 -8.11
C HIS A 31 1.84 -7.06 -7.30
N GLN A 32 2.21 -5.87 -7.78
CA GLN A 32 3.06 -4.94 -7.03
C GLN A 32 2.15 -4.05 -6.18
N SER A 33 2.13 -4.30 -4.87
CA SER A 33 1.35 -3.50 -3.92
C SER A 33 2.18 -2.38 -3.33
N PHE A 34 1.59 -1.20 -3.26
CA PHE A 34 2.16 0.00 -2.66
C PHE A 34 1.23 0.53 -1.58
N TYR A 35 1.80 1.06 -0.50
CA TYR A 35 1.10 1.62 0.64
C TYR A 35 1.39 3.12 0.76
N LEU A 36 0.36 3.92 1.00
CA LEU A 36 0.47 5.37 1.13
C LEU A 36 -0.61 5.92 2.06
N GLY A 37 -0.27 6.98 2.79
CA GLY A 37 -1.20 7.77 3.56
C GLY A 37 -1.88 8.84 2.71
N VAL A 38 -2.99 9.41 3.19
CA VAL A 38 -3.62 10.57 2.53
C VAL A 38 -2.66 11.76 2.43
N GLY A 39 -1.79 11.94 3.43
CA GLY A 39 -0.77 13.00 3.44
C GLY A 39 0.40 12.77 2.48
N ASP A 40 0.50 11.60 1.85
CA ASP A 40 1.57 11.31 0.90
C ASP A 40 1.24 11.79 -0.53
N PHE A 41 0.03 12.30 -0.79
CA PHE A 41 -0.35 12.92 -2.07
C PHE A 41 0.25 14.32 -2.22
N ILE A 42 0.71 14.61 -3.44
CA ILE A 42 1.35 15.87 -3.80
C ILE A 42 0.69 16.40 -5.07
N TYR A 43 0.35 17.68 -5.07
CA TYR A 43 -0.07 18.38 -6.29
C TYR A 43 1.15 18.94 -7.00
N SER A 44 1.39 18.49 -8.22
CA SER A 44 2.56 18.88 -9.01
C SER A 44 2.30 20.17 -9.78
N THR A 45 3.38 20.84 -10.20
CA THR A 45 3.30 22.12 -10.93
C THR A 45 2.62 22.02 -12.29
N ASP A 46 2.56 20.82 -12.86
CA ASP A 46 1.85 20.50 -14.11
C ASP A 46 0.36 20.15 -13.89
N GLY A 47 -0.13 20.24 -12.64
CA GLY A 47 -1.51 19.93 -12.28
C GLY A 47 -1.79 18.44 -12.07
N SER A 48 -0.77 17.57 -12.16
CA SER A 48 -0.92 16.15 -11.85
C SER A 48 -0.93 15.88 -10.34
N ILE A 49 -1.65 14.82 -9.94
CA ILE A 49 -1.56 14.28 -8.59
C ILE A 49 -0.49 13.18 -8.59
N GLN A 50 0.52 13.34 -7.74
CA GLN A 50 1.57 12.37 -7.49
C GLN A 50 1.49 11.88 -6.05
N ALA A 51 2.20 10.80 -5.73
CA ALA A 51 2.25 10.30 -4.36
C ALA A 51 3.60 9.66 -4.03
N HIS A 52 4.05 9.84 -2.79
CA HIS A 52 5.13 9.04 -2.23
C HIS A 52 4.55 7.73 -1.70
N VAL A 53 5.11 6.62 -2.16
CA VAL A 53 4.57 5.29 -1.83
C VAL A 53 5.64 4.41 -1.22
N ARG A 54 5.22 3.49 -0.34
CA ARG A 54 6.06 2.48 0.30
C ARG A 54 5.77 1.11 -0.32
N SER A 55 6.81 0.35 -0.65
CA SER A 55 6.69 -1.02 -1.15
C SER A 55 7.20 -2.00 -0.10
N ALA A 56 6.61 -3.20 -0.06
CA ALA A 56 7.15 -4.28 0.76
C ALA A 56 8.45 -4.83 0.15
N ASN A 57 9.50 -4.96 0.96
CA ASN A 57 10.78 -5.55 0.56
C ASN A 57 10.69 -7.08 0.61
N GLY A 58 10.04 -7.71 -0.37
CA GLY A 58 10.19 -9.14 -0.72
C GLY A 58 9.93 -10.20 0.35
N GLY A 59 9.47 -9.85 1.56
CA GLY A 59 9.21 -10.78 2.64
C GLY A 59 7.98 -11.66 2.39
N SER A 60 8.03 -12.90 2.86
CA SER A 60 6.85 -13.78 2.89
C SER A 60 5.97 -13.43 4.09
N TYR A 61 4.65 -13.43 3.89
CA TYR A 61 3.65 -13.30 4.94
C TYR A 61 2.72 -14.51 4.95
N GLU A 62 2.65 -15.20 6.08
CA GLU A 62 1.64 -16.22 6.36
C GLU A 62 0.51 -15.62 7.20
N SER A 63 -0.72 -15.78 6.71
CA SER A 63 -1.91 -15.40 7.47
C SER A 63 -2.09 -16.38 8.62
N LEU A 64 -2.51 -15.89 9.79
CA LEU A 64 -2.80 -16.71 10.98
C LEU A 64 -4.07 -17.58 10.86
N HIS A 65 -4.39 -18.07 9.66
CA HIS A 65 -5.59 -18.86 9.40
C HIS A 65 -5.31 -19.93 8.36
#